data_AF-A0A524MY97-F1
#
_entry.id   AF-A0A524MY97-F1
#
_cell.length_a   1.000
_cell.length_b   1.000
_cell.length_c   1.000
_cell.angle_alpha   90.00
_cell.angle_beta   90.00
_cell.angle_gamma   90.00
#
_symmetry.space_group_name_H-M   'P 1'
#
loop_
_entity.id
_entity.type
_entity.pdbx_description
1 polymer ?
#
loop_
_entity_poly.entity_id
_entity_poly.type
_entity_poly.pdbx_seq_one_letter_code
_entity_poly.pdbx_strand_id
1 'polypeptide(L)'
;MACAWAVMSHLGIDGYVDLTRTTLANADAFRSGVAAIEGIRVLGDGRFHLVAMAADPSFEPEIDMFALGDALVAKGWFHDRQGPPDNLHSTISNTNTGVIETYLGDLAHCVAEVVGTRTDDRSTNYATLE
;
A
#
# COMPACT_ATOMS: atom_id res chain seq x y z
N MET A 1 -12.55 14.83 -23.42
CA MET A 1 -13.93 15.18 -22.97
C MET A 1 -14.93 14.08 -23.32
N ALA A 2 -15.02 13.60 -24.57
CA ALA A 2 -15.97 12.52 -24.96
C ALA A 2 -15.79 11.20 -24.18
N CYS A 3 -14.56 10.75 -23.94
CA CYS A 3 -14.32 9.49 -23.19
C CYS A 3 -14.81 9.56 -21.73
N ALA A 4 -14.62 10.69 -21.04
CA ALA A 4 -15.09 10.85 -19.67
C ALA A 4 -16.62 10.79 -19.60
N TRP A 5 -17.31 11.46 -20.53
CA TRP A 5 -18.76 11.38 -20.63
C TRP A 5 -19.24 9.96 -20.93
N ALA A 6 -18.58 9.25 -21.85
CA ALA A 6 -18.92 7.86 -22.17
C ALA A 6 -18.80 6.92 -20.95
N VAL A 7 -17.74 7.06 -20.13
CA VAL A 7 -17.57 6.27 -18.91
C VAL A 7 -18.66 6.58 -17.88
N MET A 8 -18.95 7.86 -17.64
CA MET A 8 -20.01 8.25 -16.70
C MET A 8 -21.37 7.70 -17.13
N SER A 9 -21.69 7.79 -18.42
CA SER A 9 -22.94 7.28 -18.98
C SER A 9 -23.01 5.75 -18.95
N HIS A 10 -21.89 5.05 -19.16
CA HIS A 10 -21.85 3.59 -19.13
C HIS A 10 -21.98 3.03 -17.71
N LEU A 11 -21.25 3.61 -16.74
CA LEU A 11 -21.29 3.16 -15.35
C LEU A 11 -22.59 3.55 -14.65
N GLY A 12 -23.05 4.79 -14.88
CA GLY A 12 -24.13 5.38 -14.09
C GLY A 12 -23.80 5.40 -12.59
N ILE A 13 -24.80 5.76 -11.78
CA ILE A 13 -24.63 5.83 -10.31
C ILE A 13 -24.31 4.45 -9.73
N ASP A 14 -25.07 3.44 -10.10
CA ASP A 14 -24.94 2.09 -9.55
C ASP A 14 -23.57 1.47 -9.85
N GLY A 15 -23.05 1.67 -11.06
CA GLY A 15 -21.70 1.24 -11.41
C GLY A 15 -20.63 1.90 -10.53
N TYR A 16 -20.72 3.21 -10.29
CA TYR A 16 -19.77 3.88 -9.38
C TYR A 16 -19.90 3.40 -7.92
N VAL A 17 -21.13 3.14 -7.46
CA VAL A 17 -21.37 2.60 -6.11
C VAL A 17 -20.75 1.22 -5.96
N ASP A 18 -20.97 0.32 -6.91
CA ASP A 18 -20.44 -1.05 -6.88
C ASP A 18 -18.91 -1.06 -7.01
N LEU A 19 -18.36 -0.20 -7.88
CA LEU A 19 -16.92 -0.05 -8.00
C LEU A 19 -16.31 0.45 -6.68
N THR A 20 -16.93 1.44 -6.04
CA THR A 20 -16.45 1.98 -4.76
C THR A 20 -16.56 0.94 -3.65
N ARG A 21 -17.67 0.19 -3.58
CA ARG A 21 -17.86 -0.89 -2.60
C ARG A 21 -16.75 -1.93 -2.70
N THR A 22 -16.42 -2.34 -3.93
CA THR A 22 -15.33 -3.31 -4.19
C THR A 22 -13.97 -2.75 -3.77
N THR A 23 -13.68 -1.49 -4.12
CA THR A 23 -12.43 -0.84 -3.74
C THR A 23 -12.28 -0.77 -2.21
N LEU A 24 -13.34 -0.38 -1.49
CA LEU A 24 -13.31 -0.32 -0.03
C LEU A 24 -13.16 -1.70 0.61
N ALA A 25 -13.84 -2.73 0.10
CA ALA A 25 -13.66 -4.10 0.59
C ALA A 25 -12.21 -4.59 0.43
N ASN A 26 -11.57 -4.29 -0.70
CA ASN A 26 -10.16 -4.61 -0.91
C ASN A 26 -9.24 -3.81 0.04
N ALA A 27 -9.54 -2.54 0.29
CA ALA A 27 -8.77 -1.70 1.21
C ALA A 27 -8.91 -2.17 2.66
N ASP A 28 -10.09 -2.64 3.06
CA ASP A 28 -10.35 -3.21 4.39
C ASP A 28 -9.58 -4.51 4.59
N ALA A 29 -9.57 -5.39 3.58
CA ALA A 29 -8.77 -6.61 3.58
C ALA A 29 -7.27 -6.31 3.65
N PHE A 30 -6.80 -5.35 2.85
CA PHE A 30 -5.40 -4.90 2.87
C PHE A 30 -5.02 -4.35 4.25
N ARG A 31 -5.80 -3.44 4.83
CA ARG A 31 -5.53 -2.88 6.18
C ARG A 31 -5.48 -3.96 7.25
N SER A 32 -6.43 -4.90 7.21
CA SER A 32 -6.48 -6.00 8.17
C SER A 32 -5.28 -6.93 8.03
N GLY A 33 -4.88 -7.23 6.79
CA GLY A 33 -3.71 -8.05 6.50
C GLY A 33 -2.40 -7.39 6.93
N VAL A 34 -2.21 -6.12 6.61
CA VAL A 34 -1.02 -5.35 7.07
C VAL A 34 -0.96 -5.31 8.60
N ALA A 35 -2.08 -5.07 9.28
CA ALA A 35 -2.13 -5.03 10.74
C ALA A 35 -1.85 -6.39 11.42
N ALA A 36 -1.88 -7.49 10.66
CA ALA A 36 -1.55 -8.82 11.16
C ALA A 36 -0.07 -9.21 10.97
N ILE A 37 0.72 -8.38 10.29
CA ILE A 37 2.15 -8.64 10.04
C ILE A 37 2.98 -7.94 11.12
N GLU A 38 3.73 -8.72 11.90
CA GLU A 38 4.64 -8.17 12.92
C GLU A 38 5.73 -7.29 12.29
N GLY A 39 6.07 -6.19 12.96
CA GLY A 39 7.12 -5.26 12.51
C GLY A 39 6.65 -4.08 11.68
N ILE A 40 5.41 -4.12 11.18
CA ILE A 40 4.79 -3.00 10.47
C ILE A 40 3.39 -2.70 11.01
N ARG A 41 2.89 -1.50 10.73
CA ARG A 41 1.55 -1.06 11.11
C ARG A 41 0.94 -0.16 10.06
N VAL A 42 -0.38 -0.11 10.03
CA VAL A 42 -1.12 0.91 9.29
C VAL A 42 -1.02 2.25 10.02
N LEU A 43 -0.81 3.33 9.25
CA LEU A 43 -0.84 4.69 9.78
C LEU A 43 -2.28 5.25 9.81
N GLY A 44 -2.72 5.66 11.00
CA GLY A 44 -4.05 6.23 11.23
C GLY A 44 -5.17 5.20 11.22
N ASP A 45 -6.42 5.68 11.12
CA ASP A 45 -7.66 4.90 11.18
C ASP A 45 -8.54 5.13 9.93
N GLY A 46 -7.92 5.51 8.81
CA GLY A 46 -8.59 5.80 7.55
C GLY A 46 -9.47 4.65 7.07
N ARG A 47 -10.70 4.97 6.66
CA ARG A 47 -11.69 4.02 6.12
C ARG A 47 -11.80 4.06 4.60
N PHE A 48 -10.78 4.60 3.94
CA PHE A 48 -10.75 4.82 2.50
C PHE A 48 -9.62 4.00 1.86
N HIS A 49 -9.50 4.13 0.54
CA HIS A 49 -8.68 3.28 -0.30
C HIS A 49 -7.21 3.69 -0.39
N LEU A 50 -6.82 4.81 0.23
CA LEU A 50 -5.42 5.20 0.37
C LEU A 50 -4.93 4.77 1.75
N VAL A 51 -3.99 3.83 1.77
CA VAL A 51 -3.48 3.19 2.98
C VAL A 51 -1.97 3.37 3.03
N ALA A 52 -1.45 3.88 4.14
CA ALA A 52 0.00 3.97 4.39
C ALA A 52 0.40 2.97 5.47
N MET A 53 1.52 2.29 5.26
CA MET A 53 2.12 1.37 6.23
C MET A 53 3.52 1.85 6.59
N ALA A 54 3.85 1.79 7.88
CA ALA A 54 5.14 2.20 8.43
C ALA A 54 5.64 1.13 9.41
N ALA A 55 6.88 1.29 9.87
CA ALA A 55 7.43 0.42 10.90
C ALA A 55 6.60 0.51 12.19
N ASP A 56 6.45 -0.62 12.86
CA ASP A 56 5.94 -0.65 14.23
C ASP A 56 7.06 -0.20 15.18
N PRO A 57 6.92 0.93 15.90
CA PRO A 57 7.96 1.43 16.80
C PRO A 57 8.21 0.52 18.02
N SER A 58 7.38 -0.51 18.24
CA SER A 58 7.56 -1.49 19.32
C SER A 58 8.30 -2.75 18.88
N PHE A 59 8.57 -2.92 17.58
CA PHE A 59 9.27 -4.08 17.05
C PHE A 59 10.77 -3.81 16.92
N GLU A 60 11.58 -4.76 17.38
CA GLU A 60 13.04 -4.65 17.38
C GLU A 60 13.68 -5.88 16.68
N PRO A 61 14.59 -5.68 15.71
CA PRO A 61 15.03 -4.38 15.17
C PRO A 61 13.94 -3.71 14.31
N GLU A 62 13.86 -2.38 14.37
CA GLU A 62 12.93 -1.60 13.53
C GLU A 62 13.08 -1.95 12.04
N ILE A 63 11.95 -2.13 11.35
CA ILE A 63 11.93 -2.42 9.91
C ILE A 63 12.27 -1.15 9.13
N ASP A 64 13.31 -1.21 8.29
CA ASP A 64 13.57 -0.16 7.31
C ASP A 64 12.54 -0.22 6.18
N MET A 65 11.58 0.71 6.19
CA MET A 65 10.47 0.75 5.23
C MET A 65 10.92 0.90 3.77
N PHE A 66 12.09 1.45 3.50
CA PHE A 66 12.56 1.56 2.11
C PHE A 66 13.28 0.30 1.65
N ALA A 67 13.98 -0.41 2.55
CA ALA A 67 14.48 -1.74 2.27
C ALA A 67 13.33 -2.72 2.01
N LEU A 68 12.23 -2.59 2.76
CA LEU A 68 10.98 -3.31 2.47
C LEU A 68 10.44 -2.96 1.08
N GLY A 69 10.47 -1.68 0.71
CA GLY A 69 10.07 -1.22 -0.62
C GLY A 69 10.94 -1.82 -1.74
N ASP A 70 12.26 -1.91 -1.56
CA ASP A 70 13.18 -2.57 -2.48
C ASP A 70 12.85 -4.06 -2.66
N ALA A 71 12.61 -4.77 -1.56
CA ALA A 71 12.26 -6.20 -1.58
C ALA A 71 10.92 -6.47 -2.30
N LEU A 72 9.93 -5.62 -2.07
CA LEU A 72 8.64 -5.67 -2.77
C LEU A 72 8.80 -5.43 -4.28
N VAL A 73 9.64 -4.46 -4.69
CA VAL A 73 9.93 -4.19 -6.10
C VAL A 73 10.60 -5.39 -6.78
N ALA A 74 11.49 -6.10 -6.08
CA ALA A 74 12.11 -7.33 -6.61
C ALA A 74 11.08 -8.44 -6.92
N LYS A 75 9.91 -8.41 -6.25
CA LYS A 75 8.76 -9.29 -6.52
C LYS A 75 7.74 -8.70 -7.50
N GLY A 76 7.97 -7.50 -8.01
CA GLY A 76 7.08 -6.81 -8.94
C GLY A 76 6.00 -5.96 -8.29
N TRP A 77 6.08 -5.71 -6.98
CA TRP A 77 5.16 -4.85 -6.23
C TRP A 77 5.75 -3.44 -6.07
N PHE A 78 5.04 -2.44 -6.57
CA PHE A 78 5.51 -1.05 -6.58
C PHE A 78 4.78 -0.22 -5.55
N HIS A 79 5.53 0.48 -4.71
CA HIS A 79 5.02 1.41 -3.71
C HIS A 79 5.76 2.74 -3.77
N ASP A 80 5.02 3.80 -3.49
CA ASP A 80 5.61 5.11 -3.30
C ASP A 80 6.18 5.23 -1.89
N ARG A 81 7.49 5.53 -1.83
CA ARG A 81 8.21 5.88 -0.60
C ARG A 81 7.87 7.30 -0.17
N GLN A 82 7.54 7.48 1.11
CA GLN A 82 7.16 8.76 1.70
C GLN A 82 7.79 8.97 3.07
N GLY A 83 7.79 10.23 3.54
CA GLY A 83 8.13 10.61 4.91
C GLY A 83 7.58 12.00 5.28
N PRO A 84 7.63 12.42 6.56
CA PRO A 84 7.92 11.64 7.77
C PRO A 84 6.63 11.07 8.46
N PRO A 85 6.67 9.90 9.13
CA PRO A 85 7.79 8.95 9.20
C PRO A 85 7.96 8.20 7.88
N ASP A 86 9.09 7.51 7.71
CA ASP A 86 9.32 6.68 6.54
C ASP A 86 8.23 5.62 6.42
N ASN A 87 7.57 5.61 5.26
CA ASN A 87 6.42 4.76 5.02
C ASN A 87 6.29 4.41 3.54
N LEU A 88 5.48 3.39 3.27
CA LEU A 88 5.06 2.98 1.94
C LEU A 88 3.55 3.19 1.83
N HIS A 89 3.10 3.94 0.82
CA HIS A 89 1.68 4.13 0.59
C HIS A 89 1.16 3.29 -0.57
N SER A 90 -0.13 2.95 -0.49
CA SER A 90 -0.87 2.20 -1.49
C SER A 90 -2.22 2.84 -1.76
N THR A 91 -2.44 3.22 -3.02
CA THR A 91 -3.77 3.59 -3.50
C THR A 91 -4.45 2.34 -4.04
N ILE A 92 -5.30 1.72 -3.21
CA ILE A 92 -6.07 0.54 -3.58
C ILE A 92 -7.16 0.95 -4.57
N SER A 93 -7.28 0.19 -5.65
CA SER A 93 -8.27 0.40 -6.69
C SER A 93 -8.92 -0.93 -7.06
N ASN A 94 -9.92 -0.90 -7.94
CA ASN A 94 -10.57 -2.13 -8.37
C ASN A 94 -9.68 -3.08 -9.16
N THR A 95 -8.60 -2.60 -9.77
CA THR A 95 -7.64 -3.49 -10.47
C THR A 95 -6.83 -4.34 -9.50
N ASN A 96 -6.82 -4.00 -8.21
CA ASN A 96 -6.18 -4.82 -7.17
C ASN A 96 -7.07 -5.98 -6.69
N THR A 97 -8.30 -6.10 -7.20
CA THR A 97 -9.18 -7.22 -6.86
C THR A 97 -8.55 -8.55 -7.26
N GLY A 98 -8.56 -9.52 -6.34
CA GLY A 98 -8.02 -10.87 -6.58
C GLY A 98 -6.51 -11.00 -6.37
N VAL A 99 -5.78 -9.91 -6.10
CA VAL A 99 -4.33 -9.98 -5.81
C VAL A 99 -3.97 -9.61 -4.38
N ILE A 100 -4.92 -9.11 -3.57
CA ILE A 100 -4.67 -8.66 -2.18
C ILE A 100 -4.05 -9.76 -1.32
N GLU A 101 -4.56 -11.00 -1.38
CA GLU A 101 -4.03 -12.11 -0.59
C GLU A 101 -2.61 -12.49 -1.00
N THR A 102 -2.35 -12.60 -2.31
CA THR A 102 -1.03 -12.87 -2.86
C THR A 102 -0.04 -11.79 -2.44
N TYR A 103 -0.42 -10.52 -2.57
CA TYR A 103 0.37 -9.39 -2.14
C TYR A 103 0.70 -9.45 -0.64
N LEU A 104 -0.28 -9.75 0.21
CA LEU A 104 -0.06 -9.84 1.67
C LEU A 104 0.89 -10.98 2.04
N GLY A 105 0.84 -12.11 1.33
CA GLY A 105 1.80 -13.19 1.50
C GLY A 105 3.22 -12.78 1.13
N ASP A 106 3.39 -12.09 0.00
CA ASP A 106 4.68 -11.54 -0.42
C ASP A 106 5.18 -10.44 0.53
N LEU A 107 4.29 -9.58 1.02
CA LEU A 107 4.61 -8.54 2.00
C LEU A 107 5.15 -9.16 3.29
N ALA A 108 4.47 -10.17 3.84
CA ALA A 108 4.94 -10.86 5.04
C ALA A 108 6.32 -11.52 4.82
N HIS A 109 6.54 -12.12 3.64
CA HIS A 109 7.84 -12.68 3.29
C HIS A 109 8.93 -11.61 3.22
N CYS A 110 8.67 -10.48 2.57
CA CYS A 110 9.61 -9.37 2.47
C CYS A 110 9.90 -8.72 3.82
N VAL A 111 8.90 -8.57 4.70
CA VAL A 111 9.12 -8.07 6.07
C VAL A 111 10.10 -8.97 6.81
N ALA A 112 9.91 -10.29 6.74
CA ALA A 112 10.81 -11.26 7.36
C ALA A 112 12.22 -11.22 6.74
N GLU A 113 12.33 -11.02 5.43
CA GLU A 113 13.59 -10.92 4.69
C GLU A 113 14.43 -9.71 5.11
N VAL A 114 13.79 -8.57 5.37
CA VAL A 114 14.49 -7.30 5.65
C VAL A 114 14.76 -7.03 7.13
N VAL A 115 14.42 -7.97 8.03
CA VAL A 115 14.73 -7.83 9.45
C VAL A 115 16.23 -7.64 9.66
N GLY A 116 16.61 -6.52 10.27
CA GLY A 116 18.02 -6.16 10.53
C GLY A 116 18.80 -5.69 9.30
N THR A 117 18.15 -5.54 8.14
CA THR A 117 18.73 -4.91 6.96
C THR A 117 18.33 -3.45 6.87
N ARG A 118 19.13 -2.64 6.17
CA ARG A 118 18.84 -1.24 5.89
C ARG A 118 19.27 -0.91 4.47
N THR A 119 18.62 0.07 3.86
CA THR A 119 19.00 0.58 2.54
C THR A 119 19.56 1.99 2.66
N ASP A 120 20.64 2.26 1.94
CA ASP A 120 21.24 3.60 1.84
C ASP A 120 20.42 4.51 0.91
N ASP A 121 19.59 3.93 0.03
CA ASP A 121 18.73 4.69 -0.86
C ASP A 121 17.52 5.26 -0.13
N ARG A 122 17.56 6.55 0.19
CA ARG A 122 16.46 7.31 0.79
C ARG A 122 15.62 8.10 -0.22
N SER A 123 15.74 7.81 -1.52
CA SER A 123 14.98 8.52 -2.56
C SER A 123 13.47 8.32 -2.43
N THR A 124 12.71 9.36 -2.77
CA THR A 124 11.25 9.31 -2.83
C THR A 124 10.78 9.86 -4.19
N ASN A 125 9.68 9.32 -4.71
CA ASN A 125 9.18 9.66 -6.06
C ASN A 125 8.61 11.09 -6.18
N TYR A 126 8.33 11.74 -5.05
CA TYR A 126 7.59 13.01 -5.00
C TYR A 126 8.32 14.15 -4.28
N ALA A 127 9.58 13.99 -3.88
CA ALA A 127 10.31 15.09 -3.24
C ALA A 127 10.74 16.16 -4.25
N THR A 128 9.89 17.17 -4.46
CA THR A 128 10.33 18.54 -4.77
C THR A 128 10.51 19.29 -3.46
N LEU A 129 11.57 19.00 -2.71
CA LEU A 129 12.04 19.87 -1.63
C LEU A 129 13.57 19.85 -1.64
N GLU A 130 14.14 20.83 -2.33
CA GLU A 130 15.47 21.39 -2.01
C GLU A 130 15.42 22.15 -0.68
#